data_AF-A0A0M0T198-F1
#
_entry.id   AF-A0A0M0T198-F1
#
_cell.length_a   1.000
_cell.length_b   1.000
_cell.length_c   1.000
_cell.angle_alpha   90.00
_cell.angle_beta   90.00
_cell.angle_gamma   90.00
#
_symmetry.space_group_name_H-M   'P 1'
#
loop_
_entity.id
_entity.type
_entity.pdbx_description
1 polymer ?
#
loop_
_entity_poly.entity_id
_entity_poly.type
_entity_poly.pdbx_seq_one_letter_code
_entity_poly.pdbx_strand_id
1 'polypeptide(L)'
;MTDPAAKTLGIILVLAGVTSRISGTVFSPNEPYDERQGAVKIRSGHMAYLVSIGYLFLILILVNLSIIQDIQFALLLALGGQILLFPIVLIFVNRRI
;
A
#
# COMPACT_ATOMS: atom_id res chain seq x y z
N MET A 1 -30.14 2.55 10.87
CA MET A 1 -28.86 2.85 11.55
C MET A 1 -27.74 2.22 10.74
N THR A 2 -26.77 2.99 10.25
CA THR A 2 -25.64 2.43 9.48
C THR A 2 -24.54 2.04 10.46
N ASP A 3 -24.27 0.74 10.56
CA ASP A 3 -23.27 0.19 11.47
C ASP A 3 -21.88 0.74 11.10
N PRO A 4 -21.18 1.46 12.01
CA PRO A 4 -19.84 1.98 11.77
C PRO A 4 -18.83 0.89 11.37
N ALA A 5 -19.01 -0.34 11.88
CA ALA A 5 -18.17 -1.48 11.53
C ALA A 5 -18.37 -1.91 10.07
N ALA A 6 -19.61 -1.92 9.58
CA ALA A 6 -19.94 -2.26 8.20
C ALA A 6 -19.37 -1.24 7.19
N LYS A 7 -19.37 0.05 7.55
CA LYS A 7 -18.72 1.09 6.74
C LYS A 7 -17.21 0.90 6.66
N THR A 8 -16.58 0.59 7.79
CA THR A 8 -15.13 0.38 7.88
C THR A 8 -14.70 -0.85 7.06
N LEU A 9 -15.43 -1.96 7.16
CA LEU A 9 -15.20 -3.16 6.36
C LEU A 9 -15.40 -2.90 4.85
N GLY A 10 -16.43 -2.15 4.48
CA GLY A 10 -16.67 -1.76 3.08
C GLY A 10 -15.51 -0.96 2.49
N ILE A 11 -14.97 0.00 3.26
CA ILE A 11 -13.78 0.76 2.86
C ILE A 11 -12.58 -0.19 2.67
N ILE A 12 -12.30 -1.06 3.63
CA ILE A 12 -11.19 -2.02 3.55
C ILE A 12 -11.30 -2.92 2.30
N LEU A 13 -12.50 -3.42 1.98
CA LEU A 13 -12.73 -4.26 0.81
C LEU A 13 -12.52 -3.53 -0.52
N VAL A 14 -13.03 -2.30 -0.65
CA VAL A 14 -12.80 -1.48 -1.85
C VAL A 14 -11.31 -1.23 -2.03
N LEU A 15 -10.63 -0.89 -0.95
CA LEU A 15 -9.20 -0.61 -0.92
C LEU A 15 -8.34 -1.85 -1.28
N ALA A 16 -8.69 -3.03 -0.77
CA ALA A 16 -8.04 -4.30 -1.14
C ALA A 16 -8.25 -4.61 -2.64
N GLY A 17 -9.46 -4.38 -3.16
CA GLY A 17 -9.78 -4.56 -4.57
C GLY A 17 -8.97 -3.63 -5.49
N VAL A 18 -8.84 -2.35 -5.12
CA VAL A 18 -8.03 -1.36 -5.86
C VAL A 18 -6.55 -1.77 -5.85
N THR A 19 -6.01 -2.17 -4.70
CA THR A 19 -4.62 -2.61 -4.57
C THR A 19 -4.32 -3.83 -5.45
N SER A 20 -5.23 -4.81 -5.45
CA SER A 20 -5.12 -6.02 -6.29
C SER A 20 -5.11 -5.68 -7.78
N ARG A 21 -6.02 -4.80 -8.24
CA ARG A 21 -6.07 -4.35 -9.64
C ARG A 21 -4.79 -3.64 -10.07
N ILE A 22 -4.29 -2.74 -9.24
CA ILE A 22 -3.05 -1.99 -9.51
C ILE A 22 -1.86 -2.95 -9.61
N SER A 23 -1.74 -3.92 -8.70
CA SER A 23 -0.66 -4.92 -8.77
C SER A 23 -0.72 -5.74 -10.06
N GLY A 24 -1.91 -6.07 -10.55
CA GLY A 24 -2.10 -6.76 -11.83
C GLY A 24 -1.80 -5.90 -13.06
N THR A 25 -1.91 -4.58 -12.97
CA THR A 25 -1.49 -3.66 -14.05
C THR A 25 0.01 -3.41 -14.08
N VAL A 26 0.69 -3.49 -12.93
CA VAL A 26 2.15 -3.31 -12.84
C VAL A 26 2.88 -4.59 -13.24
N PHE A 27 2.36 -5.75 -12.86
CA PHE A 27 2.90 -7.05 -13.22
C PHE A 27 1.88 -7.78 -14.09
N SER A 28 2.04 -7.66 -15.41
CA SER A 28 1.15 -8.33 -16.35
C SER A 28 1.24 -9.85 -16.15
N PRO A 29 0.11 -10.57 -15.97
CA PRO A 29 0.13 -12.03 -15.93
C PRO A 29 0.58 -12.67 -17.25
N ASN A 30 0.58 -11.88 -18.33
CA ASN A 30 0.84 -12.34 -19.69
C ASN A 30 2.22 -11.93 -20.21
N GLU A 31 3.09 -11.33 -19.39
CA GLU A 31 4.48 -11.09 -19.78
C GLU A 31 5.29 -12.39 -19.74
N PRO A 32 6.12 -12.67 -20.77
CA PRO A 32 6.98 -13.85 -20.78
C PRO A 32 7.95 -13.79 -19.60
N TYR A 33 8.02 -14.89 -18.84
CA TYR A 33 8.78 -15.00 -17.60
C TYR A 33 10.30 -14.87 -17.88
N ASP A 34 10.83 -13.65 -17.80
CA ASP A 34 12.28 -13.39 -17.82
C ASP A 34 12.80 -13.40 -16.38
N GLU A 35 13.84 -14.19 -16.10
CA GLU A 35 14.48 -14.27 -14.78
C GLU A 35 14.93 -12.89 -14.26
N ARG A 36 15.28 -11.98 -15.18
CA ARG A 36 15.62 -10.59 -14.85
C ARG A 36 14.41 -9.82 -14.28
N GLN A 37 13.21 -10.06 -14.79
CA GLN A 37 11.98 -9.46 -14.25
C GLN A 37 11.62 -10.05 -12.87
N GLY A 38 11.92 -11.32 -12.62
CA GLY A 38 11.76 -11.93 -11.29
C GLY A 38 12.58 -11.22 -10.22
N ALA A 39 13.85 -10.93 -10.51
CA ALA A 39 14.72 -10.18 -9.61
C ALA A 39 14.22 -8.74 -9.38
N VAL A 40 13.73 -8.07 -10.42
CA VAL A 40 13.13 -6.72 -10.33
C VAL A 40 11.89 -6.74 -9.46
N LYS A 41 10.99 -7.71 -9.65
CA LYS A 41 9.75 -7.87 -8.88
C LYS A 41 10.01 -8.14 -7.40
N ILE A 42 11.00 -8.98 -7.08
CA ILE A 42 11.41 -9.26 -5.70
C ILE A 42 12.00 -7.99 -5.06
N ARG A 43 12.86 -7.26 -5.79
CA ARG A 43 13.51 -6.04 -5.29
C ARG A 43 12.51 -4.90 -5.10
N SER A 44 11.57 -4.71 -6.03
CA SER A 44 10.51 -3.71 -5.93
C SER A 44 9.54 -4.05 -4.79
N GLY A 45 9.26 -5.34 -4.56
CA GLY A 45 8.49 -5.81 -3.41
C GLY A 45 9.17 -5.47 -2.08
N HIS A 46 10.48 -5.74 -1.95
CA HIS A 46 11.24 -5.38 -0.75
C HIS A 46 11.28 -3.87 -0.49
N MET A 47 11.47 -3.07 -1.55
CA MET A 47 11.46 -1.61 -1.42
C MET A 47 10.07 -1.08 -1.03
N ALA A 48 8.99 -1.61 -1.61
CA ALA A 48 7.64 -1.24 -1.23
C ALA A 48 7.34 -1.63 0.24
N TYR A 49 7.88 -2.76 0.70
CA TYR A 49 7.76 -3.19 2.09
C TYR A 49 8.50 -2.25 3.06
N LEU A 50 9.73 -1.86 2.74
CA LEU A 50 10.50 -0.89 3.53
C LEU A 50 9.78 0.46 3.66
N VAL A 51 9.24 0.97 2.55
CA VAL A 51 8.47 2.22 2.54
C VAL A 51 7.19 2.08 3.37
N SER A 52 6.50 0.94 3.28
CA SER A 52 5.31 0.66 4.09
C SER A 52 5.62 0.63 5.59
N ILE A 53 6.72 -0.03 6.00
CA ILE A 53 7.16 -0.04 7.40
C ILE A 53 7.48 1.37 7.88
N GLY A 54 8.28 2.13 7.13
CA GLY A 54 8.64 3.50 7.50
C GLY A 54 7.41 4.41 7.62
N TYR A 55 6.44 4.24 6.71
CA TYR A 55 5.18 4.95 6.74
C TYR A 55 4.33 4.63 7.98
N LEU A 56 4.13 3.35 8.30
CA LEU A 56 3.39 2.94 9.49
C LEU A 56 4.08 3.42 10.78
N PHE A 57 5.40 3.38 10.82
CA PHE A 57 6.18 3.90 11.95
C PHE A 57 5.99 5.41 12.12
N LEU A 58 5.95 6.17 11.03
CA LEU A 58 5.65 7.61 11.06
C LEU A 58 4.27 7.88 11.65
N ILE A 59 3.23 7.14 11.23
CA ILE A 59 1.88 7.29 11.79
C ILE A 59 1.88 6.99 13.29
N LEU A 60 2.56 5.91 13.71
CA LEU A 60 2.69 5.57 15.13
C LEU A 60 3.34 6.69 15.94
N ILE A 61 4.39 7.33 15.42
CA ILE A 61 5.00 8.51 16.06
C ILE A 61 3.99 9.67 16.15
N LEU A 62 3.27 9.96 15.06
CA LEU A 62 2.30 11.07 15.03
C LEU A 62 1.14 10.84 16.02
N VAL A 63 0.70 9.59 16.20
CA VAL A 63 -0.29 9.22 17.22
C VAL A 63 0.31 9.33 18.63
N ASN A 64 1.53 8.83 18.83
CA ASN A 64 2.23 8.89 20.13
C ASN A 64 2.46 10.34 20.59
N LEU A 65 2.83 11.24 19.66
CA LEU A 65 2.98 12.68 19.93
C LEU A 65 1.63 13.41 20.06
N SER A 66 0.50 12.70 20.02
CA SER A 66 -0.85 13.26 20.08
C SER A 66 -1.15 14.31 18.99
N ILE A 67 -0.40 14.27 17.89
CA ILE A 67 -0.64 15.09 16.69
C ILE A 67 -1.86 14.55 15.96
N ILE A 68 -1.95 13.22 15.85
CA ILE A 68 -3.15 12.52 15.38
C ILE A 68 -3.85 11.91 16.58
N GLN A 69 -4.98 12.51 16.97
CA GLN A 69 -5.73 12.09 18.16
C GLN A 69 -6.84 11.08 17.82
N ASP A 70 -7.39 11.16 16.61
CA ASP A 70 -8.44 10.25 16.16
C ASP A 70 -7.83 8.97 15.58
N ILE A 71 -8.08 7.86 16.27
CA ILE A 71 -7.64 6.51 15.87
C ILE A 71 -8.23 6.09 14.52
N GLN A 72 -9.48 6.47 14.22
CA GLN A 72 -10.10 6.15 12.94
C GLN A 72 -9.40 6.89 11.81
N PHE A 73 -9.02 8.15 12.03
CA PHE A 73 -8.25 8.93 11.08
C PHE A 73 -6.83 8.37 10.89
N ALA A 74 -6.16 7.94 11.97
CA ALA A 74 -4.85 7.29 11.89
C ALA A 74 -4.90 5.98 11.07
N LEU A 75 -5.95 5.17 11.27
CA LEU A 75 -6.18 3.94 10.50
C LEU A 75 -6.45 4.24 9.02
N LEU A 76 -7.22 5.30 8.75
CA LEU A 76 -7.55 5.71 7.39
C LEU A 76 -6.32 6.24 6.65
N LEU A 77 -5.44 6.97 7.35
CA LEU A 77 -4.12 7.32 6.84
C LEU A 77 -3.29 6.05 6.60
N ALA A 78 -3.19 5.12 7.56
CA ALA A 78 -2.41 3.91 7.41
C ALA A 78 -2.82 3.11 6.16
N LEU A 79 -4.12 2.93 5.96
CA LEU A 79 -4.69 2.26 4.79
C LEU A 79 -4.48 3.07 3.50
N GLY A 80 -4.86 4.35 3.49
CA GLY A 80 -4.77 5.21 2.30
C GLY A 80 -3.33 5.37 1.81
N GLY A 81 -2.38 5.54 2.72
CA GLY A 81 -0.97 5.65 2.38
C GLY A 81 -0.39 4.36 1.84
N GLN A 82 -0.76 3.18 2.37
CA GLN A 82 -0.34 1.91 1.78
C GLN A 82 -0.81 1.78 0.32
N ILE A 83 -2.04 2.20 0.02
CA ILE A 83 -2.63 2.04 -1.31
C ILE A 83 -2.06 3.04 -2.30
N LEU A 84 -1.65 4.22 -1.85
CA LEU A 84 -1.02 5.22 -2.69
C LEU A 84 0.48 4.96 -2.86
N LEU A 85 1.20 4.68 -1.77
CA LEU A 85 2.65 4.51 -1.77
C LEU A 85 3.06 3.22 -2.49
N PHE A 86 2.30 2.13 -2.35
CA PHE A 86 2.65 0.85 -2.96
C PHE A 86 2.76 0.92 -4.50
N PRO A 87 1.75 1.41 -5.26
CA PRO A 87 1.88 1.66 -6.70
C PRO A 87 2.99 2.63 -7.07
N ILE A 88 3.13 3.73 -6.31
CA ILE A 88 4.12 4.77 -6.61
C ILE A 88 5.53 4.19 -6.52
N VAL A 89 5.82 3.44 -5.46
CA VAL A 89 7.12 2.77 -5.27
C VAL A 89 7.35 1.74 -6.35
N LEU A 90 6.34 0.94 -6.68
CA LEU A 90 6.45 -0.03 -7.76
C LEU A 90 6.76 0.64 -9.11
N ILE A 91 6.06 1.71 -9.48
CA ILE A 91 6.31 2.45 -10.73
C ILE A 91 7.71 3.06 -10.73
N PHE A 92 8.11 3.68 -9.61
CA PHE A 92 9.40 4.36 -9.51
C PHE A 92 10.59 3.39 -9.58
N VAL A 93 10.48 2.24 -8.92
CA VAL A 93 11.52 1.21 -8.96
C VAL A 93 11.55 0.53 -10.33
N ASN A 94 10.38 0.27 -10.94
CA ASN A 94 10.32 -0.37 -12.25
C ASN A 94 10.78 0.55 -13.41
N ARG A 95 10.64 1.88 -13.28
CA ARG A 95 11.11 2.86 -14.29
C ARG A 95 12.58 3.27 -14.18
N ARG A 96 13.25 2.97 -13.06
CA ARG A 96 14.67 3.29 -12.85
C ARG A 96 15.63 2.15 -13.24
N ILE A 97 15.11 1.05 -13.74
CA ILE A 97 15.85 -0.12 -14.23
C ILE A 97 15.65 -0.17 -15.75
#